data_AF-A0A417FPN5-F1
#
_entry.id   AF-A0A417FPN5-F1
#
_cell.length_a   1.000
_cell.length_b   1.000
_cell.length_c   1.000
_cell.angle_alpha   90.00
_cell.angle_beta   90.00
_cell.angle_gamma   90.00
#
_symmetry.space_group_name_H-M   'P 1'
#
loop_
_entity.id
_entity.type
_entity.pdbx_description
1 polymer ?
#
loop_
_entity_poly.entity_id
_entity_poly.type
_entity_poly.pdbx_seq_one_letter_code
_entity_poly.pdbx_strand_id
1 'polypeptide(L)'
;MNELYEAIEKKIKDAGYPRKISGADVYNDICDQIDGKENGTYILLSKFEDDVVFEYHITIQDEDFNLGILTMKTPEGVFEADFDAE
;
A
#
# COMPACT_ATOMS: atom_id res chain seq x y z
N MET A 1 -5.28 -16.99 -5.40
CA MET A 1 -6.24 -15.87 -5.31
C MET A 1 -6.10 -15.02 -4.03
N ASN A 2 -5.01 -15.19 -3.26
CA ASN A 2 -4.73 -14.39 -2.06
C ASN A 2 -3.26 -13.92 -1.97
N GLU A 3 -2.44 -14.24 -2.98
CA GLU A 3 -0.99 -14.07 -2.94
C GLU A 3 -0.58 -12.59 -2.82
N LEU A 4 -1.35 -11.69 -3.42
CA LEU A 4 -1.09 -10.25 -3.34
C LEU A 4 -1.40 -9.70 -1.93
N TYR A 5 -2.51 -10.13 -1.31
CA TYR A 5 -2.86 -9.73 0.05
C TYR A 5 -1.85 -10.25 1.07
N GLU A 6 -1.43 -11.50 0.91
CA GLU A 6 -0.40 -12.11 1.75
C GLU A 6 0.96 -11.44 1.54
N ALA A 7 1.31 -11.05 0.30
CA ALA A 7 2.52 -10.30 0.00
C ALA A 7 2.51 -8.92 0.65
N ILE A 8 1.39 -8.19 0.57
CA ILE A 8 1.21 -6.89 1.23
C ILE A 8 1.32 -7.04 2.74
N GLU A 9 0.59 -7.97 3.35
CA GLU A 9 0.65 -8.20 4.79
C GLU A 9 2.07 -8.59 5.24
N LYS A 10 2.74 -9.46 4.47
CA LYS A 10 4.10 -9.92 4.77
C LYS A 10 5.11 -8.78 4.65
N LYS A 11 5.09 -7.98 3.59
CA LYS A 11 5.99 -6.82 3.41
C LYS A 11 5.76 -5.77 4.51
N ILE A 12 4.52 -5.52 4.91
CA ILE A 12 4.21 -4.62 6.03
C ILE A 12 4.76 -5.17 7.36
N LYS A 13 4.59 -6.47 7.62
CA LYS A 13 5.19 -7.13 8.79
C LYS A 13 6.71 -7.11 8.76
N ASP A 14 7.31 -7.34 7.59
CA ASP A 14 8.77 -7.36 7.37
C ASP A 14 9.38 -5.97 7.56
N ALA A 15 8.67 -4.92 7.11
CA ALA A 15 9.00 -3.54 7.39
C ALA A 15 9.01 -3.21 8.90
N GLY A 16 8.45 -4.07 9.75
CA GLY A 16 8.45 -3.90 11.20
C GLY A 16 7.24 -3.13 11.73
N TYR A 17 6.17 -3.01 10.94
CA TYR A 17 4.96 -2.32 11.35
C TYR A 17 4.27 -3.05 12.53
N PRO A 18 4.13 -2.40 13.71
CA PRO A 18 3.67 -3.08 14.92
C PRO A 18 2.15 -3.27 14.99
N ARG A 19 1.37 -2.59 14.14
CA ARG A 19 -0.10 -2.64 14.18
C ARG A 19 -0.64 -3.73 13.25
N LYS A 20 -1.85 -4.21 13.56
CA LYS A 20 -2.56 -5.16 12.70
C LYS A 20 -3.13 -4.42 11.49
N ILE A 21 -2.69 -4.77 10.30
CA ILE A 21 -3.30 -4.32 9.05
C ILE A 21 -3.49 -5.50 8.12
N SER A 22 -4.63 -5.56 7.45
CA SER A 22 -4.90 -6.59 6.44
C SER A 22 -4.40 -6.10 5.09
N GLY A 23 -3.60 -6.91 4.40
CA GLY A 23 -3.20 -6.60 3.02
C GLY A 23 -4.39 -6.50 2.05
N ALA A 24 -5.51 -7.15 2.38
CA ALA A 24 -6.76 -7.03 1.64
C ALA A 24 -7.43 -5.65 1.80
N ASP A 25 -7.45 -5.05 3.00
CA ASP A 25 -8.00 -3.71 3.22
C ASP A 25 -7.20 -2.67 2.43
N VAL A 26 -5.87 -2.76 2.51
CA VAL A 26 -4.95 -1.90 1.75
C VAL A 26 -5.19 -2.02 0.25
N TYR A 27 -5.26 -3.24 -0.27
CA TYR A 27 -5.51 -3.46 -1.69
C TYR A 27 -6.86 -2.91 -2.13
N ASN A 28 -7.92 -3.15 -1.36
CA ASN A 28 -9.25 -2.67 -1.71
C ASN A 28 -9.31 -1.13 -1.69
N ASP A 29 -8.66 -0.47 -0.73
CA ASP A 29 -8.57 0.99 -0.66
C ASP A 29 -7.86 1.57 -1.90
N ILE A 30 -6.74 0.95 -2.29
CA ILE A 30 -6.03 1.31 -3.54
C ILE A 30 -6.96 1.11 -4.74
N CYS A 31 -7.60 -0.06 -4.84
CA CYS A 31 -8.48 -0.43 -5.94
C CYS A 31 -9.64 0.57 -6.11
N ASP A 32 -10.28 0.97 -5.01
CA ASP A 32 -11.36 1.97 -5.01
C ASP A 32 -10.85 3.36 -5.44
N GLN A 33 -9.63 3.74 -5.04
CA GLN A 33 -9.05 5.04 -5.41
C GLN A 33 -8.53 5.11 -6.85
N ILE A 34 -8.15 3.98 -7.43
CA ILE A 34 -7.71 3.89 -8.83
C ILE A 34 -8.86 3.64 -9.80
N ASP A 35 -10.02 3.19 -9.31
CA ASP A 35 -11.19 2.96 -10.14
C ASP A 35 -11.59 4.28 -10.84
N GLY A 36 -11.48 4.29 -12.17
CA GLY A 36 -11.75 5.48 -12.99
C GLY A 36 -10.58 6.45 -13.18
N LYS A 37 -9.35 6.09 -12.77
CA LYS A 37 -8.12 6.84 -13.09
C LYS A 37 -7.53 6.41 -14.44
N GLU A 38 -6.90 7.36 -15.14
CA GLU A 38 -6.13 7.06 -16.36
C GLU A 38 -4.78 6.43 -16.03
N ASN A 39 -4.19 5.73 -16.99
CA ASN A 39 -2.84 5.17 -16.86
C ASN A 39 -1.79 6.25 -16.49
N GLY A 40 -0.97 5.95 -15.48
CA GLY A 40 -0.03 6.90 -14.91
C GLY A 40 0.41 6.55 -13.50
N THR A 41 1.34 7.34 -12.96
CA THR A 41 1.86 7.15 -11.60
C THR A 41 1.06 8.01 -10.63
N TYR A 42 0.52 7.39 -9.59
CA TYR A 42 -0.26 8.04 -8.56
C TYR A 42 0.32 7.77 -7.18
N ILE A 43 0.17 8.75 -6.31
CA ILE A 43 0.51 8.64 -4.90
C ILE A 43 -0.80 8.72 -4.13
N LEU A 44 -1.17 7.60 -3.52
CA LEU A 44 -2.36 7.49 -2.70
C LEU A 44 -1.97 7.70 -1.24
N LEU A 45 -2.71 8.54 -0.53
CA LEU A 45 -2.49 8.83 0.88
C LEU A 45 -3.73 8.41 1.65
N SER A 46 -3.59 7.35 2.45
CA SER A 46 -4.70 6.81 3.24
C SER A 46 -4.39 6.94 4.73
N LYS A 47 -5.30 7.59 5.45
CA LYS A 47 -5.18 7.83 6.88
C LYS A 47 -5.98 6.79 7.64
N PHE A 48 -5.32 5.74 8.12
CA PHE A 48 -5.99 4.65 8.85
C PHE A 48 -6.33 5.05 10.29
N GLU A 49 -5.46 5.81 10.95
CA GLU A 49 -5.66 6.32 12.32
C GLU A 49 -5.23 7.78 12.41
N ASP A 50 -5.62 8.48 13.47
CA ASP A 50 -5.39 9.93 13.59
C ASP A 50 -3.90 10.34 13.49
N ASP A 51 -3.01 9.41 13.83
CA ASP A 51 -1.55 9.58 13.79
C ASP A 51 -0.86 8.64 12.79
N VAL A 52 -1.63 7.88 11.99
CA VAL A 52 -1.06 6.92 11.02
C VAL A 52 -1.47 7.26 9.60
N VAL A 53 -0.45 7.51 8.76
CA VAL A 53 -0.60 7.80 7.34
C VAL A 53 0.11 6.73 6.53
N PHE A 54 -0.62 6.12 5.61
CA PHE A 54 -0.10 5.22 4.62
C PHE A 54 0.01 5.97 3.29
N GLU A 55 1.14 5.82 2.62
CA GLU A 55 1.46 6.46 1.36
C GLU A 55 1.83 5.37 0.37
N TYR A 56 0.98 5.18 -0.65
CA TYR A 56 1.13 4.14 -1.67
C TYR A 56 1.57 4.78 -2.98
N HIS A 57 2.75 4.42 -3.45
CA HIS A 57 3.21 4.74 -4.80
C HIS A 57 2.76 3.63 -5.73
N ILE A 58 1.77 3.93 -6.55
CA ILE A 58 1.20 2.98 -7.52
C ILE A 58 1.37 3.50 -8.94
N THR A 59 1.51 2.58 -9.88
CA THR A 59 1.49 2.88 -11.31
C THR A 59 0.34 2.13 -11.95
N ILE A 60 -0.64 2.86 -12.47
CA ILE A 60 -1.78 2.31 -13.19
C ILE A 60 -1.35 2.07 -14.64
N GLN A 61 -1.53 0.84 -15.11
CA GLN A 61 -1.18 0.40 -16.44
C GLN A 61 -2.38 -0.32 -17.06
N ASP A 62 -3.10 0.39 -17.93
CA ASP A 62 -4.28 -0.11 -18.62
C ASP A 62 -5.42 -0.50 -17.65
N GLU A 63 -5.60 -1.79 -17.36
CA GLU A 63 -6.59 -2.34 -16.41
C GLU A 63 -5.95 -2.86 -15.10
N ASP A 64 -4.62 -2.82 -15.02
CA ASP A 64 -3.84 -3.31 -13.89
C ASP A 64 -3.14 -2.17 -13.15
N PHE A 65 -2.73 -2.43 -11.92
CA PHE A 65 -1.87 -1.52 -11.18
C PHE A 65 -0.67 -2.26 -10.59
N ASN A 66 0.43 -1.54 -10.54
CA ASN A 66 1.65 -1.96 -9.87
C ASN A 66 1.80 -1.16 -8.58
N LEU A 67 1.91 -1.85 -7.44
CA LEU A 67 2.29 -1.23 -6.17
C LEU A 67 3.82 -1.22 -6.09
N GLY A 68 4.42 -0.04 -6.14
CA GLY A 68 5.88 0.12 -6.09
C GLY A 68 6.40 0.24 -4.66
N ILE A 69 5.99 1.30 -3.94
CA ILE A 69 6.48 1.59 -2.58
C ILE A 69 5.30 1.90 -1.66
N LEU A 70 5.32 1.29 -0.48
CA LEU A 70 4.40 1.59 0.60
C LEU A 70 5.15 2.21 1.78
N THR A 71 4.88 3.48 2.06
CA THR A 71 5.41 4.15 3.24
C THR A 71 4.33 4.28 4.30
N MET A 72 4.63 3.87 5.52
CA MET A 72 3.73 3.87 6.66
C MET A 72 4.33 4.78 7.73
N LYS A 73 3.76 5.97 7.88
CA LYS A 73 4.17 6.96 8.87
C LYS A 73 3.30 6.78 10.09
N THR A 74 3.92 6.42 11.21
CA THR A 74 3.28 6.26 12.52
C THR A 74 3.98 7.15 13.54
N PRO A 75 3.38 7.42 14.73
CA PRO A 75 4.06 8.14 15.80
C PRO A 75 5.30 7.39 16.31
N GLU A 76 5.33 6.06 16.14
CA GLU A 76 6.41 5.19 16.61
C GLU A 76 7.61 5.19 15.64
N GLY A 77 7.39 5.57 14.39
CA GLY A 77 8.40 5.59 13.35
C GLY A 77 7.83 5.58 11.94
N VAL A 78 8.73 5.68 10.95
CA VAL A 78 8.40 5.55 9.54
C VAL A 78 8.88 4.18 9.07
N PHE A 79 7.96 3.40 8.53
CA PHE A 79 8.20 2.08 7.98
C PHE A 79 8.01 2.12 6.47
N GLU A 80 8.87 1.45 5.73
CA GLU A 80 8.83 1.41 4.27
C GLU A 80 8.83 -0.05 3.82
N ALA A 81 7.90 -0.37 2.95
CA ALA A 81 7.79 -1.65 2.28
C ALA A 81 7.95 -1.40 0.78
N ASP A 82 9.11 -1.76 0.25
CA ASP A 82 9.39 -1.72 -1.18
C ASP A 82 8.87 -3.01 -1.83
N PHE A 83 7.96 -2.88 -2.79
CA PHE A 83 7.34 -4.00 -3.53
C PHE A 83 7.97 -4.19 -4.93
N ASP A 84 8.79 -3.25 -5.40
CA ASP A 84 9.52 -3.31 -6.67
C ASP A 84 10.88 -4.01 -6.51
N ALA A 85 11.44 -4.01 -5.29
CA ALA A 85 12.66 -4.71 -4.93
C ALA A 85 12.43 -6.24 -4.86
N GLU A 86 13.00 -6.93 -5.87
CA GLU A 86 13.07 -8.38 -6.09
C GLU A 86 13.68 -9.17 -4.90
#